data_AF-A0A9P8H6Q5-F1
#
_entry.id   AF-A0A9P8H6Q5-F1
#
_cell.length_a   1.000
_cell.length_b   1.000
_cell.length_c   1.000
_cell.angle_alpha   90.00
_cell.angle_beta   90.00
_cell.angle_gamma   90.00
#
_symmetry.space_group_name_H-M   'P 1'
#
loop_
_entity.id
_entity.type
_entity.pdbx_description
1 polymer ?
#
loop_
_entity_poly.entity_id
_entity_poly.type
_entity_poly.pdbx_seq_one_letter_code
_entity_poly.pdbx_strand_id
1 'polypeptide(L)'
;MDPNPDTTPPTPSPGLFRYVLGFLLVGAAWGFTTPFMRRAALNSTSTTPESRSWLEHPNTPWLKAKIWGVIYGVYDTLKNPAYAVPFLINVTGSVWFFLLIGQAELSLTVPITNSLAFLFTVLGEWWAEKKTITKDTWLGMALVLGGIALCVHSKNT
;
A
#
# COMPACT_ATOMS: atom_id res chain seq x y z
N MET A 1 -1.44 -4.31 55.00
CA MET A 1 -0.61 -4.41 53.78
C MET A 1 -1.56 -4.70 52.66
N ASP A 2 -2.18 -3.65 52.12
CA ASP A 2 -3.12 -3.82 51.01
C ASP A 2 -2.34 -4.16 49.73
N PRO A 3 -2.80 -5.13 48.92
CA PRO A 3 -2.16 -5.44 47.65
C PRO A 3 -2.30 -4.22 46.73
N ASN A 4 -1.18 -3.77 46.15
CA ASN A 4 -1.15 -2.68 45.19
C ASN A 4 -2.05 -3.01 43.98
N PRO A 5 -3.13 -2.24 43.70
CA PRO A 5 -4.06 -2.54 42.61
C PRO A 5 -3.49 -2.31 41.21
N ASP A 6 -2.25 -1.80 41.10
CA ASP A 6 -1.65 -1.39 39.82
C ASP A 6 -0.79 -2.47 39.12
N THR A 7 -0.75 -3.70 39.62
CA THR A 7 -0.17 -4.82 38.85
C THR A 7 -1.15 -5.25 37.76
N THR A 8 -1.21 -4.46 36.69
CA THR A 8 -1.72 -4.94 35.40
C THR A 8 -0.90 -6.16 35.00
N PRO A 9 -1.54 -7.29 34.63
CA PRO A 9 -0.80 -8.47 34.21
C PRO A 9 0.06 -8.09 33.00
N PRO A 10 1.31 -8.57 32.89
CA PRO A 10 2.15 -8.30 31.74
C PRO A 10 1.40 -8.78 30.50
N THR A 11 0.95 -7.85 29.67
CA THR A 11 0.32 -8.16 28.39
C THR A 11 1.32 -9.01 27.63
N PRO A 12 0.95 -10.22 27.17
CA PRO A 12 1.88 -11.06 26.43
C PRO A 12 2.30 -10.30 25.19
N SER A 13 3.55 -9.87 25.15
CA SER A 13 4.14 -9.19 24.00
C SER A 13 3.94 -10.10 22.80
N PRO A 14 3.23 -9.66 21.74
CA PRO A 14 3.05 -10.49 20.57
C PRO A 14 4.44 -10.91 20.08
N GLY A 15 4.66 -12.21 19.90
CA GLY A 15 5.98 -12.73 19.55
C GLY A 15 6.53 -12.02 18.30
N LEU A 16 7.84 -11.84 18.23
CA LEU A 16 8.57 -11.17 17.14
C LEU A 16 8.02 -11.52 15.74
N PHE A 17 7.65 -12.78 15.53
CA PHE A 17 7.02 -13.28 14.31
C PHE A 17 5.76 -12.51 13.90
N ARG A 18 4.88 -12.16 14.84
CA ARG A 18 3.65 -11.40 14.56
C ARG A 18 3.95 -9.98 14.09
N TYR A 19 4.97 -9.34 14.67
CA TYR A 19 5.43 -8.02 14.20
C TYR A 19 6.01 -8.11 12.80
N VAL A 20 6.90 -9.08 12.54
CA VAL A 20 7.48 -9.29 11.22
C VAL A 20 6.40 -9.57 10.18
N LEU A 21 5.44 -10.45 10.49
CA LEU A 21 4.30 -10.72 9.62
C LEU A 21 3.45 -9.47 9.40
N GLY A 22 3.22 -8.67 10.44
CA GLY A 22 2.53 -7.39 10.34
C GLY A 22 3.24 -6.41 9.40
N PHE A 23 4.55 -6.24 9.54
CA PHE A 23 5.37 -5.41 8.65
C PHE A 23 5.34 -5.91 7.20
N LEU A 24 5.41 -7.22 7.00
CA LEU A 24 5.28 -7.85 5.67
C LEU A 24 3.90 -7.60 5.06
N LEU A 25 2.83 -7.75 5.83
CA LEU A 25 1.46 -7.54 5.36
C LEU A 25 1.20 -6.08 5.00
N VAL A 26 1.66 -5.12 5.82
CA VAL A 26 1.54 -3.69 5.51
C VAL A 26 2.36 -3.34 4.27
N GLY A 27 3.62 -3.77 4.24
CA GLY A 27 4.50 -3.55 3.09
C GLY A 27 3.92 -4.14 1.80
N ALA A 28 3.36 -5.34 1.87
CA ALA A 28 2.71 -5.98 0.72
C ALA A 28 1.44 -5.24 0.33
N ALA A 29 0.58 -4.88 1.27
CA ALA A 29 -0.66 -4.16 1.00
C ALA A 29 -0.41 -2.81 0.32
N TRP A 30 0.63 -2.08 0.71
CA TRP A 30 0.99 -0.81 0.08
C TRP A 30 1.79 -0.98 -1.21
N GLY A 31 2.86 -1.77 -1.16
CA GLY A 31 3.79 -1.92 -2.28
C GLY A 31 3.20 -2.75 -3.41
N PHE A 32 2.70 -3.93 -3.08
CA PHE A 32 2.26 -4.91 -4.08
C PHE A 32 1.02 -4.44 -4.84
N THR A 33 0.10 -3.69 -4.22
CA THR A 33 -1.13 -3.22 -4.87
C THR A 33 -0.90 -2.07 -5.85
N THR A 34 0.14 -1.26 -5.64
CA THR A 34 0.46 -0.07 -6.42
C THR A 34 0.62 -0.32 -7.93
N PRO A 35 1.43 -1.29 -8.40
CA PRO A 35 1.56 -1.57 -9.84
C PRO A 35 0.28 -2.11 -10.47
N PHE A 36 -0.53 -2.87 -9.71
CA PHE A 36 -1.81 -3.37 -10.20
C PHE A 36 -2.85 -2.26 -10.34
N MET A 37 -2.95 -1.35 -9.36
CA MET A 37 -3.79 -0.16 -9.46
C MET A 37 -3.38 0.70 -10.67
N ARG A 38 -2.07 0.92 -10.87
CA ARG A 38 -1.55 1.67 -12.01
C ARG A 38 -1.92 1.01 -13.34
N ARG A 39 -1.73 -0.30 -13.45
CA ARG A 39 -2.08 -1.06 -14.66
C ARG A 39 -3.59 -1.04 -14.93
N ALA A 40 -4.41 -1.24 -13.89
CA ALA A 40 -5.86 -1.21 -14.01
C ALA A 40 -6.38 0.18 -14.41
N ALA A 41 -5.79 1.25 -13.87
CA ALA A 41 -6.12 2.61 -14.25
C ALA A 41 -5.79 2.88 -15.73
N LEU A 42 -4.60 2.49 -16.20
CA LEU A 42 -4.21 2.65 -17.61
C LEU A 42 -5.13 1.87 -18.57
N ASN A 43 -5.55 0.66 -18.18
CA ASN A 43 -6.49 -0.16 -18.94
C ASN A 43 -7.91 0.45 -18.97
N SER A 44 -8.30 1.14 -17.90
CA SER A 44 -9.62 1.79 -17.80
C SER A 44 -9.68 3.06 -18.64
N THR A 45 -8.58 3.81 -18.77
CA THR A 45 -8.51 4.99 -19.66
C THR A 45 -8.44 4.63 -21.15
N SER A 46 -7.88 3.47 -21.48
CA SER A 46 -7.75 2.99 -22.86
C SER A 46 -9.02 2.33 -23.41
N THR A 47 -9.91 1.89 -22.51
CA THR A 47 -11.30 1.64 -22.87
C THR A 47 -11.96 3.01 -22.93
N THR A 48 -11.98 3.63 -24.11
CA THR A 48 -12.67 4.91 -24.33
C THR A 48 -14.06 4.78 -23.72
N PRO A 49 -14.40 5.53 -22.65
CA PRO A 49 -15.77 5.57 -22.23
C PRO A 49 -16.51 6.12 -23.44
N GLU A 50 -17.40 5.32 -24.03
CA GLU A 50 -18.35 5.74 -25.04
C GLU A 50 -18.69 7.19 -24.73
N SER A 51 -18.25 8.08 -25.62
CA SER A 51 -18.31 9.51 -25.41
C SER A 51 -19.70 9.82 -24.88
N ARG A 52 -19.74 10.22 -23.60
CA ARG A 52 -20.97 10.62 -22.93
C ARG A 52 -21.38 11.91 -23.61
N SER A 53 -22.03 11.77 -24.75
CA SER A 53 -22.35 12.79 -25.75
C SER A 53 -23.10 13.98 -25.15
N TRP A 54 -23.67 13.81 -23.96
CA TRP A 54 -24.31 14.87 -23.19
C TRP A 54 -23.34 15.81 -22.46
N LEU A 55 -22.15 15.35 -22.05
CA LEU A 55 -21.11 16.20 -21.42
C LEU A 55 -20.42 17.11 -22.43
N GLU A 56 -20.56 16.80 -23.72
CA GLU A 56 -20.01 17.54 -24.86
C GLU A 56 -21.05 18.50 -25.50
N HIS A 57 -22.24 18.61 -24.90
CA HIS A 57 -23.25 19.55 -25.39
C HIS A 57 -22.77 21.00 -25.23
N PRO A 58 -22.89 21.85 -26.26
CA PRO A 58 -22.38 23.23 -26.27
C PRO A 58 -23.03 24.15 -25.22
N ASN A 59 -24.12 23.71 -24.57
CA ASN A 59 -24.84 24.46 -23.56
C ASN A 59 -24.53 24.03 -22.11
N THR A 60 -23.57 23.11 -21.91
CA THR A 60 -23.10 22.74 -20.57
C THR A 60 -21.99 23.68 -20.11
N PRO A 61 -22.08 24.27 -18.91
CA PRO A 61 -20.97 25.06 -18.36
C PRO A 61 -19.74 24.17 -18.25
N TRP A 62 -18.60 24.62 -18.79
CA TRP A 62 -17.33 23.88 -18.80
C TRP A 62 -16.98 23.27 -17.44
N LEU A 63 -17.28 23.99 -16.35
CA LEU A 63 -17.03 23.56 -14.99
C LEU A 63 -17.91 22.35 -14.60
N LYS A 64 -19.21 22.37 -14.94
CA LYS A 64 -20.11 21.25 -14.67
C LYS A 64 -19.72 20.02 -15.48
N ALA A 65 -19.40 20.20 -16.76
CA ALA A 65 -18.92 19.11 -17.61
C ALA A 65 -17.65 18.47 -17.04
N LYS A 66 -16.71 19.30 -16.56
CA LYS A 66 -15.46 18.83 -15.94
C LYS A 66 -15.70 18.09 -14.62
N ILE A 67 -16.53 18.64 -13.74
CA ILE A 67 -16.86 18.00 -12.44
C ILE A 67 -17.55 16.65 -12.67
N TRP A 68 -18.58 16.60 -13.50
CA TRP A 68 -19.30 15.36 -13.79
C TRP A 68 -18.41 14.35 -14.52
N GLY A 69 -17.54 14.80 -15.43
CA GLY A 69 -16.55 13.95 -16.07
C GLY A 69 -15.61 13.27 -15.06
N VAL A 70 -15.11 14.04 -14.08
CA VAL A 70 -14.27 13.48 -13.00
C VAL A 70 -15.05 12.50 -12.13
N ILE A 71 -16.26 12.85 -11.67
CA ILE A 71 -17.08 11.99 -10.82
C ILE A 71 -17.36 10.65 -11.50
N TYR A 72 -17.75 10.69 -12.77
CA TYR A 72 -18.05 9.47 -13.51
C TYR A 72 -16.81 8.67 -13.87
N GLY A 73 -15.67 9.32 -14.16
CA GLY A 73 -14.41 8.63 -14.36
C GLY A 73 -13.94 7.89 -13.10
N VAL A 74 -14.10 8.51 -11.93
CA VAL A 74 -13.82 7.87 -10.64
C VAL A 74 -14.77 6.70 -10.40
N TYR A 75 -16.07 6.89 -10.62
CA TYR A 75 -17.07 5.83 -10.46
C TYR A 75 -16.77 4.61 -11.34
N ASP A 76 -16.44 4.83 -12.61
CA ASP A 76 -16.15 3.75 -13.55
C ASP A 76 -14.86 3.00 -13.18
N THR A 77 -13.84 3.74 -12.72
CA THR A 77 -12.60 3.15 -12.22
C THR A 77 -12.84 2.30 -10.97
N LEU A 78 -13.67 2.77 -10.03
CA LEU A 78 -14.01 2.02 -8.81
C LEU A 78 -14.93 0.82 -9.07
N LYS A 79 -15.74 0.85 -10.14
CA LYS A 79 -16.55 -0.30 -10.54
C LYS A 79 -15.70 -1.44 -11.12
N ASN A 80 -14.52 -1.12 -11.67
CA ASN A 80 -13.61 -2.11 -12.20
C ASN A 80 -12.99 -2.95 -11.06
N PRO A 81 -13.27 -4.26 -10.97
CA PRO A 81 -12.74 -5.11 -9.90
C PRO A 81 -11.21 -5.20 -9.94
N ALA A 82 -10.59 -5.02 -11.11
CA ALA A 82 -9.13 -5.01 -11.25
C ALA A 82 -8.47 -3.80 -10.56
N TYR A 83 -9.23 -2.74 -10.28
CA TYR A 83 -8.78 -1.58 -9.51
C TYR A 83 -9.31 -1.62 -8.06
N ALA A 84 -10.59 -1.95 -7.88
CA ALA A 84 -11.24 -1.95 -6.56
C ALA A 84 -10.61 -2.94 -5.57
N VAL A 85 -10.26 -4.15 -6.03
CA VAL A 85 -9.66 -5.18 -5.17
C VAL A 85 -8.28 -4.74 -4.64
N PRO A 86 -7.32 -4.34 -5.49
CA PRO A 86 -6.06 -3.77 -5.01
C PRO A 86 -6.23 -2.54 -4.11
N PHE A 87 -7.19 -1.66 -4.43
CA PHE A 87 -7.47 -0.48 -3.63
C PHE A 87 -7.95 -0.83 -2.21
N LEU A 88 -8.88 -1.78 -2.08
CA LEU A 88 -9.34 -2.25 -0.77
C LEU A 88 -8.19 -2.86 0.04
N ILE A 89 -7.34 -3.67 -0.60
CA ILE A 89 -6.14 -4.22 0.06
C ILE A 89 -5.22 -3.09 0.54
N ASN A 90 -4.98 -2.07 -0.29
CA ASN A 90 -4.14 -0.92 0.07
C ASN A 90 -4.66 -0.22 1.34
N VAL A 91 -5.98 0.03 1.40
CA VAL A 91 -6.64 0.63 2.58
C VAL A 91 -6.52 -0.26 3.82
N THR A 92 -6.68 -1.57 3.68
CA THR A 92 -6.49 -2.48 4.83
C THR A 92 -5.06 -2.45 5.37
N GLY A 93 -4.06 -2.20 4.51
CA GLY A 93 -2.68 -2.00 4.93
C GLY A 93 -2.52 -0.87 5.95
N SER A 94 -3.26 0.23 5.78
CA SER A 94 -3.23 1.36 6.71
C SER A 94 -3.81 1.02 8.09
N VAL A 95 -4.83 0.15 8.16
CA VAL A 95 -5.38 -0.33 9.44
C VAL A 95 -4.33 -1.16 10.19
N TRP A 96 -3.67 -2.08 9.49
CA TRP A 96 -2.58 -2.86 10.08
C TRP A 96 -1.42 -1.97 10.51
N PHE A 97 -1.02 -1.00 9.70
CA PHE A 97 0.03 -0.05 10.03
C PHE A 97 -0.27 0.73 11.32
N PHE A 98 -1.52 1.18 11.49
CA PHE A 98 -1.96 1.87 12.69
C PHE A 98 -1.85 0.98 13.94
N LEU A 99 -2.23 -0.30 13.83
CA LEU A 99 -2.07 -1.27 14.92
C LEU A 99 -0.60 -1.54 15.26
N LEU A 100 0.29 -1.61 14.26
CA LEU A 100 1.72 -1.82 14.48
C LEU A 100 2.38 -0.61 15.17
N ILE A 101 2.03 0.61 14.77
CA ILE A 101 2.53 1.84 15.40
C ILE A 101 2.19 1.91 16.89
N GLY A 102 1.00 1.45 17.28
CA GLY A 102 0.59 1.44 18.68
C GLY A 102 1.34 0.45 19.58
N GLN A 103 2.21 -0.39 19.00
CA GLN A 103 2.85 -1.51 19.67
C GLN A 103 4.38 -1.55 19.46
N ALA A 104 4.88 -0.98 18.36
CA ALA A 104 6.30 -0.89 18.02
C ALA A 104 6.79 0.56 18.05
N GLU A 105 8.08 0.75 18.33
CA GLU A 105 8.70 2.08 18.33
C GLU A 105 8.55 2.76 16.96
N LEU A 106 7.89 3.92 16.96
CA LEU A 106 7.57 4.74 15.79
C LEU A 106 8.78 4.96 14.87
N SER A 107 9.96 5.20 15.46
CA SER A 107 11.19 5.52 14.75
C SER A 107 11.71 4.37 13.87
N LEU A 108 11.44 3.11 14.24
CA LEU A 108 11.91 1.94 13.50
C LEU A 108 10.85 1.41 12.52
N THR A 109 9.59 1.50 12.92
CA THR A 109 8.43 0.99 12.19
C THR A 109 8.28 1.69 10.83
N VAL A 110 8.50 3.00 10.78
CA VAL A 110 8.33 3.80 9.56
C VAL A 110 9.40 3.48 8.49
N PRO A 111 10.72 3.49 8.78
CA PRO A 111 11.74 3.12 7.80
C PRO A 111 11.62 1.69 7.30
N ILE A 112 11.31 0.74 8.18
CA ILE A 112 11.14 -0.68 7.82
C ILE A 112 9.94 -0.82 6.86
N THR A 113 8.78 -0.30 7.23
CA THR A 113 7.56 -0.41 6.41
C THR A 113 7.73 0.23 5.04
N ASN A 114 8.35 1.41 4.98
CA ASN A 114 8.62 2.11 3.72
C ASN A 114 9.57 1.30 2.80
N SER A 115 10.61 0.71 3.39
CA SER A 115 11.57 -0.15 2.70
C SER A 115 10.91 -1.43 2.17
N LEU A 116 10.05 -2.07 2.96
CA LEU A 116 9.27 -3.23 2.53
C LEU A 116 8.27 -2.86 1.44
N ALA A 117 7.58 -1.73 1.55
CA ALA A 117 6.67 -1.26 0.50
C ALA A 117 7.40 -1.07 -0.83
N PHE A 118 8.62 -0.53 -0.82
CA PHE A 118 9.45 -0.45 -2.03
C PHE A 118 9.79 -1.84 -2.59
N LEU A 119 10.24 -2.78 -1.75
CA LEU A 119 10.53 -4.15 -2.18
C LEU A 119 9.31 -4.82 -2.82
N PHE A 120 8.15 -4.72 -2.18
CA PHE A 120 6.91 -5.30 -2.69
C PHE A 120 6.40 -4.58 -3.95
N THR A 121 6.68 -3.30 -4.12
CA THR A 121 6.38 -2.57 -5.36
C THR A 121 7.18 -3.16 -6.52
N VAL A 122 8.50 -3.34 -6.33
CA VAL A 122 9.37 -3.94 -7.35
C VAL A 122 8.92 -5.37 -7.68
N LEU A 123 8.59 -6.18 -6.67
CA LEU A 123 8.06 -7.53 -6.88
C LEU A 123 6.71 -7.51 -7.62
N GLY A 124 5.85 -6.57 -7.28
CA GLY A 124 4.56 -6.35 -7.95
C GLY A 124 4.73 -5.91 -9.39
N GLU A 125 5.68 -5.03 -9.69
CA GLU A 125 6.00 -4.62 -11.06
C GLU A 125 6.54 -5.79 -11.87
N TRP A 126 7.45 -6.58 -11.29
CA TRP A 126 7.96 -7.80 -11.92
C TRP A 126 6.83 -8.79 -12.23
N TRP A 127 5.92 -9.05 -11.28
CA TRP A 127 4.82 -9.97 -11.48
C TRP A 127 3.76 -9.40 -12.46
N ALA A 128 3.40 -8.13 -12.33
CA ALA A 128 2.39 -7.49 -13.16
C ALA A 128 2.87 -7.31 -14.61
N GLU A 129 4.10 -6.84 -14.84
CA GLU A 129 4.59 -6.54 -16.19
C GLU A 129 5.37 -7.68 -16.85
N LYS A 130 5.72 -8.74 -16.11
CA LYS A 130 6.60 -9.86 -16.56
C LYS A 130 7.92 -9.39 -17.20
N LYS A 131 8.34 -8.15 -16.98
CA LYS A 131 9.62 -7.63 -17.49
C LYS A 131 10.77 -8.18 -16.67
N THR A 132 11.87 -8.49 -17.33
CA THR A 132 13.11 -8.96 -16.70
C THR A 132 13.69 -7.89 -15.78
N ILE A 133 13.92 -8.25 -14.51
CA ILE A 133 14.53 -7.36 -13.51
C ILE A 133 15.96 -7.01 -13.94
N THR A 134 16.26 -5.71 -14.06
CA THR A 134 17.60 -5.21 -14.36
C THR A 134 18.57 -5.48 -13.20
N LYS A 135 19.86 -5.66 -13.48
CA LYS A 135 20.90 -5.91 -12.46
C LYS A 135 20.94 -4.81 -11.39
N ASP A 136 20.69 -3.55 -11.77
CA ASP A 136 20.65 -2.41 -10.85
C ASP A 136 19.50 -2.50 -9.84
N THR A 137 18.33 -3.02 -10.27
CA THR A 137 17.19 -3.27 -9.39
C THR A 137 17.50 -4.36 -8.36
N TRP A 138 18.23 -5.40 -8.75
CA TRP A 138 18.71 -6.44 -7.83
C TRP A 138 19.67 -5.88 -6.77
N LEU A 139 20.60 -5.01 -7.18
CA LEU A 139 21.50 -4.34 -6.24
C LEU A 139 20.71 -3.46 -5.25
N GLY A 140 19.72 -2.71 -5.76
CA GLY A 140 18.81 -1.92 -4.93
C GLY A 140 18.05 -2.78 -3.92
N MET A 141 17.46 -3.90 -4.35
CA MET A 141 16.77 -4.82 -3.44
C MET A 141 17.70 -5.38 -2.35
N ALA A 142 18.92 -5.76 -2.71
CA ALA A 142 19.90 -6.27 -1.75
C ALA A 142 20.27 -5.21 -0.70
N LEU A 143 20.44 -3.95 -1.13
CA LEU A 143 20.77 -2.84 -0.24
C LEU A 143 19.61 -2.51 0.72
N VAL A 144 18.37 -2.58 0.23
CA VAL A 144 17.16 -2.40 1.06
C VAL A 144 17.00 -3.54 2.08
N LEU A 145 17.21 -4.79 1.68
CA LEU A 145 17.20 -5.94 2.59
C LEU A 145 18.30 -5.82 3.65
N GLY A 146 19.49 -5.34 3.27
CA GLY A 146 20.58 -5.04 4.21
C GLY A 146 20.19 -3.95 5.22
N GLY A 147 19.53 -2.88 4.77
CA GLY A 147 19.02 -1.83 5.64
C GLY A 147 17.98 -2.33 6.65
N ILE A 148 17.03 -3.16 6.21
CA ILE A 148 16.03 -3.79 7.10
C ILE A 148 16.72 -4.69 8.12
N ALA A 149 17.67 -5.52 7.69
CA ALA A 149 18.42 -6.40 8.59
C ALA A 149 19.19 -5.61 9.65
N LEU A 150 19.78 -4.46 9.28
CA LEU A 150 20.48 -3.57 10.20
C LEU A 150 19.52 -2.90 11.19
N CYS A 151 18.34 -2.45 10.73
CA CYS A 151 17.29 -1.93 11.61
C CYS A 151 16.82 -2.98 12.64
N VAL A 152 16.64 -4.24 12.21
CA VAL A 152 16.26 -5.34 13.12
C VAL A 152 17.40 -5.68 14.09
N HIS A 153 18.64 -5.71 13.60
CA HIS A 153 19.81 -5.99 14.44
C HIS A 153 20.02 -4.93 15.52
N SER A 154 19.89 -3.64 15.17
CA SER A 154 19.99 -2.53 16.12
C SER A 154 18.95 -2.59 17.25
N LYS A 155 17.88 -3.35 17.09
CA LYS A 155 16.84 -3.52 18.08
C LYS A 155 17.05 -4.73 19.00
N ASN A 156 17.89 -5.67 18.57
CA ASN A 156 18.18 -6.90 19.28
C ASN A 156 19.55 -6.85 20.01
N THR A 157 20.31 -5.79 19.76
CA THR A 157 21.56 -5.43 20.43
C THR A 157 21.29 -4.27 21.38
#